data_AF-A0A238U8A6-F1
#
_entry.id   AF-A0A238U8A6-F1
#
_cell.length_a   1.000
_cell.length_b   1.000
_cell.length_c   1.000
_cell.angle_alpha   90.00
_cell.angle_beta   90.00
_cell.angle_gamma   90.00
#
_symmetry.space_group_name_H-M   'P 1'
#
loop_
_entity.id
_entity.type
_entity.pdbx_description
1 polymer ?
#
loop_
_entity_poly.entity_id
_entity_poly.type
_entity_poly.pdbx_seq_one_letter_code
_entity_poly.pdbx_strand_id
1 'polypeptide(L)' 'MNTLKVHPRIKELYKFFKINGRLVDIEDFDPEILSIFSREVLKKIQEGQDGWQELLPSGISEMIEEKRLFGCSRRK' A
#
# COMPACT_ATOMS: atom_id res chain seq x y z
N MET A 1 13.06 15.51 0.80
CA MET A 1 11.84 15.68 -0.01
C MET A 1 10.68 15.99 0.94
N ASN A 2 9.88 17.04 0.70
CA ASN A 2 8.66 17.35 1.49
C ASN A 2 7.45 17.31 0.56
N THR A 3 6.89 16.12 0.35
CA THR A 3 5.67 15.92 -0.46
C THR A 3 4.39 16.35 0.28
N LEU A 4 4.46 16.53 1.61
CA LEU A 4 3.33 16.91 2.44
C LEU A 4 3.14 18.44 2.47
N LYS A 5 2.06 18.94 1.87
CA LYS A 5 1.65 20.35 1.99
C LYS A 5 0.84 20.54 3.27
N VAL A 6 1.44 21.18 4.27
CA VAL A 6 0.79 21.43 5.56
C VAL A 6 0.25 22.85 5.61
N HIS A 7 -1.02 23.00 5.99
CA HIS A 7 -1.63 24.31 6.20
C HIS A 7 -0.86 25.10 7.28
N PRO A 8 -0.63 26.42 7.12
CA PRO A 8 0.19 27.22 8.05
C PRO A 8 -0.17 27.04 9.53
N ARG A 9 -1.46 26.93 9.85
CA ARG A 9 -1.98 26.72 11.21
C ARG A 9 -1.52 25.41 11.88
N ILE A 10 -1.13 24.41 11.10
CA ILE A 10 -0.75 23.06 11.60
C ILE A 10 0.76 22.83 11.44
N LYS A 11 1.50 23.79 10.89
CA LYS A 11 2.94 23.66 10.60
C LYS A 11 3.76 23.40 11.86
N GLU A 12 3.46 24.11 12.95
CA GLU A 12 4.19 23.93 14.21
C GLU A 12 3.85 22.59 14.88
N LEU A 13 2.60 22.13 14.78
CA LEU A 13 2.21 20.80 15.26
C LEU A 13 2.92 19.68 14.47
N TYR A 14 3.00 19.83 13.14
CA TYR A 14 3.73 18.89 12.29
C TYR A 14 5.23 18.83 12.65
N LYS A 15 5.88 19.99 12.80
CA LYS A 15 7.29 20.06 13.23
C LYS A 15 7.51 19.41 14.59
N PHE A 16 6.60 19.64 15.54
CA PHE A 16 6.66 19.03 16.86
C PHE A 16 6.73 17.50 16.75
N PHE A 17 5.84 16.87 15.98
CA PHE A 17 5.89 15.41 15.81
C PHE A 17 7.15 14.92 15.08
N LYS A 18 7.62 15.65 14.07
CA LYS A 18 8.83 15.28 13.31
C LYS A 18 10.10 15.37 14.14
N ILE A 19 10.29 16.47 14.91
CA ILE A 19 11.46 16.67 15.76
C ILE A 19 11.51 15.65 16.91
N ASN A 20 10.35 15.32 17.48
CA ASN A 20 10.27 14.34 18.57
C ASN A 20 10.31 12.87 18.10
N GLY A 21 10.59 12.60 16.81
CA GLY A 21 10.65 11.26 16.26
C GLY A 21 9.31 10.50 16.28
N ARG A 22 8.19 11.21 16.48
CA ARG A 22 6.82 10.67 16.43
C ARG A 22 6.28 10.59 15.01
N LEU A 23 6.93 11.28 14.06
CA LEU A 23 6.65 11.25 12.64
C LEU A 23 7.97 11.08 11.89
N VAL A 24 8.12 9.95 11.20
CA VAL A 24 9.32 9.57 10.44
C VAL A 24 8.97 9.39 8.97
N ASP A 25 9.92 9.73 8.09
CA ASP A 25 9.77 9.48 6.67
C ASP A 25 10.08 8.00 6.38
N ILE A 26 9.45 7.43 5.35
CA ILE A 26 9.80 6.11 4.84
C ILE A 26 10.88 6.33 3.79
N GLU A 27 12.11 5.90 4.07
CA GLU A 27 13.27 6.11 3.20
C GLU A 27 13.52 4.92 2.28
N ASP A 28 13.42 3.69 2.83
CA ASP A 28 13.68 2.45 2.10
C ASP A 28 12.41 1.86 1.48
N PHE A 29 11.75 2.61 0.60
CA PHE A 29 10.65 2.10 -0.20
C PHE A 29 11.10 1.82 -1.64
N ASP A 30 10.46 0.84 -2.27
CA ASP A 30 10.65 0.55 -3.68
C ASP A 30 9.70 1.43 -4.52
N PRO A 31 10.22 2.37 -5.36
CA PRO A 31 9.38 3.24 -6.17
C PRO A 31 8.67 2.50 -7.32
N GLU A 32 9.16 1.34 -7.76
CA GLU A 32 8.57 0.58 -8.87
C GLU A 32 7.20 0.01 -8.48
N ILE A 33 7.03 -0.35 -7.21
CA ILE A 33 5.80 -0.92 -6.65
C ILE A 33 4.80 0.14 -6.17
N LEU A 34 5.16 1.43 -6.14
CA LEU A 34 4.24 2.51 -5.72
C LEU A 34 3.05 2.70 -6.68
N SER A 35 3.15 2.19 -7.90
CA SER A 35 2.09 2.23 -8.91
C SER A 35 0.94 1.26 -8.61
N ILE A 36 1.14 0.33 -7.68
CA ILE A 36 0.17 -0.72 -7.35
C ILE A 36 -0.91 -0.16 -6.42
N PHE A 37 -2.12 -0.01 -6.94
CA PHE A 37 -3.25 0.44 -6.14
C PHE A 37 -3.99 -0.75 -5.51
N SER A 38 -3.84 -0.89 -4.20
CA SER A 38 -4.50 -1.95 -3.41
C SER A 38 -6.01 -2.04 -3.65
N ARG A 39 -6.69 -0.89 -3.86
CA ARG A 39 -8.12 -0.86 -4.17
C ARG A 39 -8.48 -1.61 -5.45
N GLU A 40 -7.64 -1.53 -6.47
CA GLU A 40 -7.87 -2.22 -7.74
C GLU A 40 -7.66 -3.73 -7.59
N VAL A 41 -6.54 -4.12 -6.99
CA VAL A 41 -6.19 -5.53 -6.73
C VAL A 41 -7.26 -6.19 -5.86
N LEU A 42 -7.64 -5.57 -4.75
CA LEU A 42 -8.66 -6.11 -3.84
C LEU A 42 -10.02 -6.28 -4.54
N LYS A 43 -10.41 -5.32 -5.38
CA LYS A 43 -11.64 -5.43 -6.17
C LYS A 43 -11.58 -6.62 -7.14
N LYS A 44 -10.49 -6.77 -7.90
CA LYS A 44 -10.29 -7.90 -8.82
C LYS A 44 -10.34 -9.25 -8.11
N ILE A 45 -9.71 -9.37 -6.93
CA ILE A 45 -9.74 -10.58 -6.10
C ILE A 45 -11.18 -10.92 -5.69
N GLN A 46 -11.93 -9.95 -5.18
CA GLN A 46 -13.31 -10.16 -4.71
C GLN A 46 -14.28 -10.49 -5.85
N GLU A 47 -14.06 -9.91 -7.03
CA GLU A 47 -14.85 -10.17 -8.24
C GLU A 47 -14.42 -11.47 -8.95
N GLY A 48 -13.36 -12.15 -8.48
CA GLY A 48 -12.84 -13.37 -9.10
C GLY A 48 -12.33 -13.13 -10.53
N GLN A 49 -11.79 -11.94 -10.78
CA GLN A 49 -11.18 -11.55 -12.06
C GLN A 49 -9.72 -12.01 -12.09
N ASP A 50 -9.21 -12.26 -13.29
CA ASP A 50 -7.80 -12.63 -13.50
C ASP A 50 -6.91 -11.38 -13.72
N GLY A 51 -5.59 -11.58 -13.68
CA GLY A 51 -4.59 -10.58 -14.01
C GLY A 51 -4.19 -9.63 -12.87
N TRP A 52 -4.80 -9.74 -11.68
CA TRP A 52 -4.35 -8.98 -10.51
C TRP A 52 -3.03 -9.50 -9.94
N GLN A 53 -2.67 -10.76 -10.24
CA GLN A 53 -1.41 -11.37 -9.81
C GLN A 53 -0.19 -10.66 -10.43
N GLU A 54 -0.31 -10.16 -11.66
CA GLU A 54 0.75 -9.44 -12.38
C GLU A 54 1.00 -8.04 -11.82
N LEU A 55 0.02 -7.50 -11.09
CA LEU A 55 0.11 -6.19 -10.44
C LEU A 55 0.82 -6.27 -9.09
N LEU A 56 1.24 -7.45 -8.64
CA LEU A 56 1.81 -7.65 -7.32
C LEU A 56 3.29 -8.02 -7.41
N PRO A 57 4.10 -7.66 -6.39
CA PRO A 57 5.46 -8.15 -6.29
C PRO A 57 5.48 -9.68 -6.25
N SER A 58 6.60 -10.26 -6.70
CA SER A 58 6.80 -11.71 -6.74
C SER A 58 6.50 -12.37 -5.38
N GLY A 59 5.77 -13.50 -5.41
CA GLY A 59 5.40 -14.28 -4.23
C GLY A 59 4.20 -13.75 -3.42
N ILE A 60 3.74 -12.51 -3.66
CA ILE A 60 2.59 -11.96 -2.92
C ILE A 60 1.27 -12.60 -3.39
N SER A 61 1.09 -12.81 -4.70
CA SER A 61 -0.08 -13.48 -5.25
C SER A 61 -0.22 -14.91 -4.72
N GLU A 62 0.86 -15.67 -4.70
CA GLU A 62 0.93 -17.02 -4.13
C GLU A 62 0.52 -17.04 -2.66
N MET A 63 1.04 -16.10 -1.85
CA MET A 63 0.68 -15.99 -0.44
C MET A 63 -0.80 -15.70 -0.23
N ILE A 64 -1.40 -14.84 -1.06
CA ILE A 64 -2.83 -14.50 -1.01
C ILE A 64 -3.68 -15.74 -1.31
N GLU A 65 -3.32 -16.49 -2.35
CA GLU A 65 -4.04 -17.70 -2.77
C GLU A 65 -3.90 -18.85 -1.76
N GLU A 66 -2.68 -19.09 -1.26
CA GLU A 66 -2.39 -20.14 -0.27
C GLU A 66 -3.17 -19.90 1.02
N LYS A 67 -3.16 -18.65 1.52
CA LYS A 67 -3.81 -18.27 2.78
C LYS A 67 -5.28 -17.87 2.63
N ARG A 68 -5.83 -17.88 1.40
CA ARG A 68 -7.21 -17.47 1.09
C ARG A 68 -7.56 -16.08 1.62
N LEU A 69 -6.63 -15.14 1.45
CA LEU A 69 -6.80 -13.77 1.94
C LEU A 69 -7.77 -13.00 1.06
N PHE A 70 -8.34 -11.93 1.62
CA PHE A 70 -9.11 -10.92 0.90
C PHE A 70 -10.34 -11.44 0.12
N GLY A 71 -10.88 -12.60 0.50
CA GLY A 71 -12.01 -13.23 -0.19
C GLY A 71 -11.63 -14.03 -1.43
N CYS A 72 -10.33 -14.30 -1.65
CA CYS A 72 -9.85 -15.21 -2.68
C CYS A 72 -10.38 -16.63 -2.39
N SER A 73 -11.36 -17.07 -3.18
CA SER A 73 -11.86 -18.44 -3.15
C SER A 73 -11.27 -19.20 -4.33
N ARG A 74 -10.64 -20.36 -4.08
CA ARG A 74 -10.31 -21.29 -5.17
C ARG A 74 -11.64 -21.67 -5.83
N ARG A 75 -11.81 -21.33 -7.12
CA ARG A 75 -12.83 -22.00 -7.94
C ARG A 75 -12.57 -23.51 -7.81
N LYS A 76 -13.59 -24.24 -7.35
CA LYS A 76 -13.57 -25.71 -7.30
C LYS A 76 -13.48 -26.29 -8.70
#